data_AF-A0A1V5X3C7-F1
#
_entry.id   AF-A0A1V5X3C7-F1
#
_cell.length_a   1.000
_cell.length_b   1.000
_cell.length_c   1.000
_cell.angle_alpha   90.00
_cell.angle_beta   90.00
_cell.angle_gamma   90.00
#
_symmetry.space_group_name_H-M   'P 1'
#
loop_
_entity.id
_entity.type
_entity.pdbx_description
1 polymer ?
#
loop_
_entity_poly.entity_id
_entity_poly.type
_entity_poly.pdbx_seq_one_letter_code
_entity_poly.pdbx_strand_id
1 'polypeptide(L)' 'MRALGFGEMVDAVKKGICPLCGKKVIVDEFRDDISKREFKISGMCQACQDRIFNSKEEY' A
#
# COMPACT_ATOMS: atom_id res chain seq x y z
N MET A 1 -7.72 -14.93 1.58
CA MET A 1 -6.38 -14.35 1.88
C MET A 1 -5.59 -15.19 2.90
N ARG A 2 -6.06 -15.39 4.15
CA ARG A 2 -5.31 -16.18 5.13
C ARG A 2 -5.10 -17.65 4.75
N ALA A 3 -6.14 -18.31 4.24
CA ALA A 3 -6.06 -19.71 3.78
C ALA A 3 -5.14 -19.92 2.55
N LEU A 4 -4.73 -18.84 1.88
CA LEU A 4 -3.82 -18.87 0.72
C LEU A 4 -2.37 -18.53 1.12
N GLY A 5 -2.04 -18.49 2.41
CA GLY A 5 -0.68 -18.18 2.89
C GLY A 5 -0.36 -16.69 3.06
N PHE A 6 -1.25 -15.78 2.68
CA PHE A 6 -1.03 -14.32 2.80
C PHE A 6 -1.34 -13.76 4.20
N GLY A 7 -1.25 -14.57 5.25
CA GLY A 7 -1.65 -14.18 6.60
C GLY A 7 -0.83 -13.02 7.16
N GLU A 8 0.49 -13.08 6.99
CA GLU A 8 1.42 -12.08 7.50
C GLU A 8 1.21 -10.71 6.85
N MET A 9 0.95 -10.68 5.54
CA MET A 9 0.66 -9.44 4.81
C MET A 9 -0.63 -8.78 5.30
N VAL A 10 -1.68 -9.58 5.56
CA VAL A 10 -2.94 -9.07 6.13
C VAL A 10 -2.71 -8.45 7.51
N ASP A 11 -1.86 -9.07 8.33
CA ASP A 11 -1.57 -8.58 9.67
C ASP A 11 -0.67 -7.34 9.65
N ALA A 12 0.24 -7.22 8.69
CA ALA A 12 1.02 -6.01 8.45
C ALA A 12 0.10 -4.81 8.16
N VAL A 13 -0.86 -4.97 7.23
CA VAL A 13 -1.81 -3.90 6.89
C VAL A 13 -2.63 -3.47 8.10
N LYS A 14 -3.10 -4.42 8.92
CA LYS A 14 -3.84 -4.11 10.17
C LYS A 14 -3.01 -3.33 11.19
N LYS A 15 -1.69 -3.53 11.21
CA LYS A 15 -0.75 -2.80 12.07
C LYS A 15 -0.33 -1.45 11.47
N GLY A 16 -0.86 -1.07 10.30
CA GLY A 16 -0.41 0.12 9.58
C GLY A 16 1.00 -0.01 9.04
N ILE A 17 1.44 -1.24 8.74
CA ILE A 17 2.74 -1.55 8.15
C ILE A 17 2.52 -1.92 6.69
N CYS A 18 3.29 -1.31 5.80
CA CYS A 18 3.26 -1.61 4.38
C CYS A 18 3.67 -3.07 4.15
N PRO A 19 2.83 -3.91 3.53
CA PRO A 19 3.13 -5.33 3.34
C PRO A 19 4.25 -5.59 2.31
N LEU A 20 4.68 -4.55 1.57
CA LEU A 20 5.70 -4.66 0.53
C LEU A 20 7.10 -4.27 1.02
N CYS A 21 7.21 -3.18 1.78
CA CYS A 21 8.51 -2.68 2.26
C CYS A 21 8.70 -2.79 3.78
N GLY A 22 7.68 -3.23 4.53
CA GLY A 22 7.75 -3.42 5.99
C GLY A 22 7.81 -2.12 6.80
N LYS A 23 7.73 -0.95 6.16
CA LYS A 23 7.74 0.36 6.86
C LYS A 23 6.33 0.74 7.34
N LYS A 24 6.27 1.55 8.39
CA LYS A 24 5.00 2.15 8.85
C LYS A 24 4.44 3.05 7.75
N VAL A 25 3.14 2.95 7.52
CA VAL A 25 2.41 3.83 6.61
C VAL A 25 2.14 5.14 7.35
N ILE A 26 2.59 6.25 6.77
CA ILE A 26 2.36 7.60 7.28
C ILE A 26 1.27 8.25 6.44
N VAL A 27 0.14 8.61 7.05
CA VAL A 27 -1.02 9.13 6.33
C VAL A 27 -0.73 10.49 5.69
N ASP A 28 0.11 11.31 6.32
CA ASP A 28 0.53 12.61 5.80
C ASP A 28 1.51 12.50 4.61
N GLU A 29 2.06 11.32 4.33
CA GLU A 29 2.89 11.09 3.14
C GLU A 29 2.05 10.80 1.89
N PHE A 30 0.73 10.60 2.01
CA PHE A 30 -0.12 10.40 0.83
C PHE A 30 -0.24 11.69 0.03
N ARG A 31 0.13 11.64 -1.25
CA ARG A 31 0.20 12.83 -2.13
C ARG A 31 -1.19 13.38 -2.49
N ASP A 32 -2.19 12.51 -2.58
CA ASP A 32 -3.54 12.85 -3.02
C ASP A 32 -4.59 11.86 -2.47
N ASP A 33 -5.87 12.19 -2.68
CA ASP A 33 -6.97 11.37 -2.23
C ASP A 33 -7.12 10.05 -3.02
N ILE A 34 -6.55 9.98 -4.23
CA ILE A 34 -6.49 8.73 -5.01
C ILE A 34 -5.55 7.76 -4.30
N SER A 35 -4.36 8.20 -3.89
CA SER A 35 -3.40 7.38 -3.14
C SER A 35 -3.95 6.91 -1.79
N LYS A 36 -4.77 7.73 -1.12
CA LYS A 36 -5.50 7.31 0.09
C LYS A 36 -6.54 6.24 -0.19
N ARG A 37 -7.23 6.31 -1.34
CA ARG A 37 -8.20 5.28 -1.76
C ARG A 37 -7.48 4.00 -2.15
N GLU A 38 -6.39 4.10 -2.91
CA GLU A 38 -5.53 2.99 -3.29
C GLU A 38 -4.90 2.29 -2.07
N PHE A 39 -4.54 3.05 -1.03
CA PHE A 39 -4.11 2.49 0.25
C PHE A 39 -5.18 1.61 0.90
N LYS A 40 -6.46 2.00 0.85
CA LYS A 40 -7.55 1.19 1.43
C LYS A 40 -7.72 -0.15 0.70
N ILE A 41 -7.31 -0.24 -0.56
CA ILE A 41 -7.39 -1.44 -1.38
C ILE A 41 -6.12 -2.28 -1.21
N SER A 42 -4.96 -1.66 -1.27
CA SER A 42 -3.65 -2.34 -1.35
C SER A 42 -2.90 -2.47 -0.03
N GLY A 43 -3.18 -1.59 0.94
CA GLY A 43 -2.42 -1.45 2.18
C GLY A 43 -1.00 -0.89 2.01
N MET A 44 -0.64 -0.35 0.83
CA MET A 44 0.72 0.11 0.53
C MET A 44 0.97 1.58 0.92
N CYS A 45 2.19 1.89 1.37
CA CYS A 45 2.60 3.29 1.57
C CYS A 45 2.76 4.02 0.23
N GLN A 46 2.74 5.36 0.28
CA GLN A 46 2.87 6.23 -0.90
C GLN A 46 4.07 5.85 -1.78
N ALA A 47 5.27 5.71 -1.21
CA ALA A 47 6.48 5.41 -1.97
C ALA A 47 6.40 4.06 -2.73
N CYS A 48 5.73 3.06 -2.15
CA CYS A 48 5.50 1.78 -2.82
C CYS A 48 4.43 1.89 -3.91
N GLN A 49 3.38 2.67 -3.65
CA GLN A 49 2.36 2.98 -4.66
C GLN A 49 2.99 3.70 -5.85
N ASP A 50 3.82 4.72 -5.63
CA ASP A 50 4.51 5.45 -6.70
C ASP A 50 5.37 4.50 -7.54
N ARG A 51 6.13 3.60 -6.91
CA ARG A 51 6.98 2.66 -7.65
C ARG A 51 6.18 1.69 -8.54
N ILE A 52 4.97 1.32 -8.12
CA ILE A 52 4.16 0.32 -8.83
C ILE A 52 3.22 0.97 -9.86
N PHE A 53 2.59 2.09 -9.50
CA PHE A 53 1.51 2.70 -10.27
C PHE A 53 1.95 3.94 -11.06
N ASN A 54 3.13 4.52 -10.80
CA ASN A 54 3.63 5.68 -11.53
C ASN A 54 4.35 5.31 -12.85
N SER A 55 4.07 4.13 -13.41
CA SER A 55 4.37 3.88 -14.82
C SER A 55 3.35 4.69 -15.63
N LYS A 56 3.75 5.88 -16.08
CA LYS A 56 2.99 6.64 -17.06
C LYS A 56 2.77 5.79 -18.31
N GLU A 57 1.62 5.15 -18.43
CA GLU A 57 1.03 4.85 -19.73
C GLU A 57 0.12 6.03 -20.06
N GLU A 58 0.72 7.02 -20.74
CA GLU A 58 -0.02 8.00 -21.54
C GLU A 58 -0.71 7.20 -22.66
N TYR A 59 -2.03 7.06 -22.58
CA TYR A 59 -2.87 6.58 -23.68
C TYR A 59 -3.36 7.77 -24.51
#